data_AF-A0A832XGA5-F1
#
_entry.id   AF-A0A832XGA5-F1
#
_cell.length_a   1.000
_cell.length_b   1.000
_cell.length_c   1.000
_cell.angle_alpha   90.00
_cell.angle_beta   90.00
_cell.angle_gamma   90.00
#
_symmetry.space_group_name_H-M   'P 1'
#
loop_
_entity.id
_entity.type
_entity.pdbx_description
1 polymer ?
#
loop_
_entity_poly.entity_id
_entity_poly.type
_entity_poly.pdbx_seq_one_letter_code
_entity_poly.pdbx_strand_id
1 'polypeptide(L)'
;MNTKDIKSHATKIGLKLAPFQSCLDSKRYKKHIDNDMKEVQIAGKPGTLAFILGKTTDNIVSGEFISGTRDFSFYNTRIDKLSK
;
A
#
# COMPACT_ATOMS: atom_id res chain seq x y z
N MET A 1 -11.83 -11.39 3.36
CA MET A 1 -10.80 -12.29 2.81
C MET A 1 -10.65 -13.47 3.76
N ASN A 2 -10.93 -14.70 3.33
CA ASN A 2 -10.90 -15.86 4.21
C ASN A 2 -9.46 -16.35 4.38
N THR A 3 -9.05 -16.70 5.60
CA THR A 3 -7.71 -17.20 5.92
C THR A 3 -7.35 -18.46 5.12
N LYS A 4 -8.34 -19.29 4.77
CA LYS A 4 -8.12 -20.45 3.88
C LYS A 4 -7.69 -20.04 2.47
N ASP A 5 -8.28 -18.97 1.94
CA ASP A 5 -7.99 -18.48 0.58
C ASP A 5 -6.55 -17.95 0.48
N ILE A 6 -6.09 -17.25 1.53
CA ILE A 6 -4.75 -16.67 1.60
C ILE A 6 -3.67 -17.76 1.65
N LYS A 7 -3.87 -18.82 2.44
CA LYS A 7 -2.92 -19.95 2.51
C LYS A 7 -2.85 -20.70 1.18
N SER A 8 -4.00 -20.93 0.54
CA SER A 8 -4.06 -21.54 -0.78
C SER A 8 -3.28 -20.73 -1.82
N HIS A 9 -3.43 -19.40 -1.78
CA HIS A 9 -2.69 -18.51 -2.66
C HIS A 9 -1.18 -18.52 -2.37
N ALA A 10 -0.78 -18.50 -1.11
CA ALA A 10 0.62 -18.61 -0.69
C ALA A 10 1.29 -19.89 -1.24
N THR A 11 0.59 -21.03 -1.21
CA THR A 11 1.08 -22.27 -1.84
C THR A 11 1.26 -22.11 -3.35
N LYS A 12 0.28 -21.52 -4.04
CA LYS A 12 0.30 -21.36 -5.51
C LYS A 12 1.48 -20.52 -5.99
N ILE A 13 1.88 -19.52 -5.22
CA ILE A 13 3.03 -18.65 -5.56
C ILE A 13 4.37 -19.20 -5.04
N GLY A 14 4.40 -20.42 -4.47
CA GLY A 14 5.63 -21.09 -4.02
C GLY A 14 6.15 -20.64 -2.65
N LEU A 15 5.32 -20.00 -1.82
CA LEU A 15 5.72 -19.52 -0.50
C LEU A 15 5.85 -20.68 0.50
N LYS A 16 6.85 -20.62 1.39
CA LYS A 16 6.99 -21.59 2.50
C LYS A 16 5.86 -21.37 3.51
N LEU A 17 4.96 -22.35 3.65
CA LEU A 17 3.74 -22.18 4.46
C LEU A 17 3.99 -22.08 5.97
N ALA A 18 4.95 -22.82 6.52
CA ALA A 18 5.22 -22.79 7.96
C ALA A 18 5.62 -21.38 8.47
N PRO A 19 6.65 -20.71 7.91
CA PRO A 19 6.98 -19.35 8.33
C PRO A 19 5.87 -18.35 7.99
N PHE A 20 5.19 -18.51 6.85
CA PHE A 20 4.06 -17.66 6.49
C PHE A 20 2.92 -17.73 7.51
N GLN A 21 2.55 -18.95 7.91
CA GLN A 21 1.50 -19.19 8.89
C GLN A 21 1.85 -18.58 10.25
N SER A 22 3.09 -18.77 10.72
CA SER A 22 3.58 -18.17 11.95
C SER A 22 3.49 -16.64 11.90
N CYS A 23 3.90 -16.03 10.79
CA CYS A 23 3.77 -14.59 10.58
C CYS A 23 2.31 -14.12 10.62
N LEU A 24 1.40 -14.83 9.95
CA LEU A 24 -0.02 -14.48 9.89
C LEU A 24 -0.71 -14.61 11.26
N ASP A 25 -0.46 -15.72 11.97
CA ASP A 25 -1.11 -16.02 13.25
C ASP A 25 -0.61 -15.15 14.39
N SER A 26 0.67 -14.77 14.37
CA SER A 26 1.27 -13.90 15.40
C SER A 26 0.64 -12.51 15.45
N LYS A 27 -0.05 -12.08 14.38
CA LYS A 27 -0.58 -10.72 14.21
C LYS A 27 0.49 -9.65 14.45
N ARG A 28 1.78 -9.97 14.21
CA ARG A 28 2.95 -9.13 14.52
C ARG A 28 2.79 -7.67 14.07
N TYR A 29 2.19 -7.44 12.90
CA TYR A 29 2.04 -6.11 12.30
C TYR A 29 0.68 -5.46 12.51
N LYS A 30 -0.25 -6.10 13.23
CA LYS A 30 -1.63 -5.60 13.39
C LYS A 30 -1.67 -4.19 13.99
N LYS A 31 -0.86 -3.93 15.02
CA LYS A 31 -0.78 -2.61 15.66
C LYS A 31 -0.24 -1.54 14.71
N HIS A 32 0.77 -1.87 13.91
CA HIS A 32 1.32 -0.94 12.90
C HIS A 32 0.27 -0.61 11.85
N ILE A 33 -0.39 -1.63 11.28
CA ILE A 33 -1.50 -1.44 10.32
C ILE A 33 -2.60 -0.56 10.91
N ASP A 34 -3.01 -0.81 12.15
CA ASP A 34 -4.06 -0.01 12.81
C ASP A 34 -3.65 1.45 13.05
N ASN A 35 -2.36 1.71 13.29
CA ASN A 35 -1.83 3.06 13.42
C ASN A 35 -1.78 3.77 12.06
N ASP A 36 -1.24 3.12 11.03
CA ASP A 36 -1.16 3.68 9.68
C ASP A 36 -2.56 4.03 9.15
N MET A 37 -3.56 3.17 9.41
CA MET A 37 -4.96 3.43 9.07
C MET A 37 -5.53 4.66 9.78
N LYS A 38 -5.17 4.89 11.05
CA LYS A 38 -5.59 6.10 11.79
C LYS A 38 -4.93 7.35 11.24
N GLU A 39 -3.65 7.29 10.89
CA GLU A 39 -2.92 8.41 10.31
C GLU A 39 -3.55 8.87 8.99
N VAL A 40 -3.93 7.93 8.12
CA VAL A 40 -4.64 8.25 6.86
C VAL A 40 -6.02 8.89 7.13
N GLN A 41 -6.75 8.42 8.14
CA GLN A 41 -8.03 9.02 8.54
C GLN A 41 -7.86 10.45 9.05
N ILE A 42 -6.86 10.70 9.90
CA ILE A 42 -6.51 12.03 10.42
C ILE A 42 -6.11 12.97 9.28
N ALA A 43 -5.35 12.47 8.30
CA ALA A 43 -4.91 13.25 7.15
C ALA A 43 -6.05 13.65 6.19
N GLY A 44 -7.30 13.23 6.45
CA GLY A 44 -8.46 13.58 5.61
C GLY A 44 -8.38 13.01 4.19
N LYS A 45 -7.64 11.91 4.00
CA LYS A 45 -7.41 11.24 2.71
C LYS A 45 -8.11 9.87 2.65
N PRO A 46 -9.44 9.78 2.83
CA PRO A 46 -10.12 8.50 2.81
C PRO A 46 -10.22 7.93 1.38
N GLY A 47 -10.16 6.59 1.30
CA GLY A 47 -10.49 5.84 0.08
C GLY A 47 -9.31 5.12 -0.56
N THR A 48 -9.55 3.87 -0.94
CA THR A 48 -8.72 3.10 -1.88
C THR A 48 -9.41 3.10 -3.24
N LEU A 49 -8.74 3.28 -4.37
CA LEU A 49 -7.30 3.44 -4.62
C LEU A 49 -6.84 4.90 -4.44
N ALA A 50 -5.69 5.15 -3.85
CA ALA A 50 -5.11 6.50 -3.76
C ALA A 50 -3.58 6.46 -3.81
N PHE A 51 -2.98 7.54 -4.31
CA PHE A 51 -1.53 7.71 -4.48
C PHE A 51 -1.10 9.11 -4.01
N ILE A 52 0.16 9.24 -3.62
CA ILE A 52 0.86 10.52 -3.51
C ILE A 52 1.97 10.51 -4.55
N LEU A 53 1.94 11.44 -5.50
CA LEU A 53 2.92 11.53 -6.57
C LEU A 53 3.71 12.83 -6.44
N GLY A 54 5.02 12.72 -6.22
CA GLY A 54 5.88 13.88 -5.99
C GLY A 54 7.36 13.53 -5.85
N LYS A 55 8.17 14.55 -5.57
CA LYS A 55 9.60 14.37 -5.26
C LYS A 55 9.75 13.88 -3.81
N THR A 56 10.64 12.93 -3.58
CA THR A 56 10.91 12.37 -2.26
C THR A 56 12.31 12.75 -1.78
N THR A 57 12.44 12.92 -0.46
CA THR A 57 13.70 12.91 0.29
C THR A 57 13.69 11.66 1.19
N ASP A 58 14.64 11.56 2.13
CA ASP A 58 14.69 10.43 3.08
C ASP A 58 13.40 10.29 3.90
N ASN A 59 12.74 11.41 4.23
CA ASN A 59 11.62 11.41 5.19
C ASN A 59 10.35 12.12 4.69
N ILE A 60 10.39 12.80 3.54
CA ILE A 60 9.29 13.65 3.06
C ILE A 60 9.02 13.40 1.59
N VAL A 61 7.74 13.23 1.25
CA VAL A 61 7.23 13.32 -0.12
C VAL A 61 6.48 14.64 -0.29
N SER A 62 6.97 15.50 -1.18
CA SER A 62 6.27 16.73 -1.58
C SER A 62 5.58 16.50 -2.92
N GLY A 63 4.26 16.34 -2.90
CA GLY A 63 3.52 15.86 -4.09
C GLY A 63 2.02 16.07 -4.07
N GLU A 64 1.40 15.72 -5.20
CA GLU A 64 -0.04 15.71 -5.43
C GLU A 64 -0.67 14.45 -4.81
N PHE A 65 -1.77 14.61 -4.07
CA PHE A 65 -2.62 13.48 -3.69
C PHE A 65 -3.60 13.16 -4.81
N ILE A 66 -3.60 11.91 -5.28
CA ILE A 66 -4.43 11.42 -6.38
C ILE A 66 -5.37 10.36 -5.82
N SER A 67 -6.68 10.61 -5.89
CA SER A 67 -7.70 9.67 -5.41
C SER A 67 -8.45 9.00 -6.55
N GLY A 68 -8.73 7.71 -6.39
CA GLY A 68 -9.44 6.85 -7.33
C GLY A 68 -8.57 6.28 -8.45
N THR A 69 -9.20 5.50 -9.31
CA THR A 69 -8.55 4.91 -10.47
C THR A 69 -8.18 5.98 -11.48
N ARG A 70 -6.98 5.88 -12.04
CA ARG A 70 -6.47 6.71 -13.14
C ARG A 70 -5.74 5.81 -14.14
N ASP A 71 -5.71 6.20 -15.41
CA ASP A 71 -5.00 5.46 -16.45
C ASP A 71 -3.48 5.72 -16.41
N PHE A 72 -2.73 4.95 -17.20
CA PHE A 72 -1.27 5.07 -17.30
C PHE A 72 -0.83 6.46 -17.80
N SER A 73 -1.53 7.04 -18.78
CA SER A 73 -1.18 8.33 -19.38
C SER A 73 -1.25 9.48 -18.37
N PHE A 74 -2.25 9.43 -17.47
CA PHE A 74 -2.42 10.37 -16.36
C PHE A 74 -1.18 10.42 -15.47
N TYR A 75 -0.61 9.25 -15.14
CA TYR A 75 0.60 9.14 -14.32
C TYR A 75 1.84 9.53 -15.11
N ASN A 76 2.00 9.03 -16.33
CA ASN A 76 3.18 9.29 -17.17
C ASN A 76 3.40 10.80 -17.36
N THR A 77 2.34 11.52 -17.72
CA THR A 77 2.39 12.99 -17.91
C THR A 77 2.81 13.74 -16.64
N ARG A 78 2.46 13.24 -15.45
CA ARG A 78 2.83 13.88 -14.18
C ARG A 78 4.24 13.55 -13.75
N ILE A 79 4.66 12.30 -13.96
CA ILE A 79 6.04 11.85 -13.71
C ILE A 79 7.00 12.65 -14.61
N ASP A 80 6.68 12.81 -15.90
CA ASP A 80 7.50 13.59 -16.84
C ASP A 80 7.68 15.05 -16.42
N LYS A 81 6.69 15.63 -15.74
CA LYS A 81 6.78 16.99 -15.17
C LYS A 81 7.69 17.07 -13.95
N LEU A 82 7.82 15.97 -13.19
CA LEU A 82 8.67 15.91 -12.00
C LEU A 82 10.14 15.64 -12.34
N SER A 83 10.42 15.05 -13.51
CA SER A 83 11.77 14.76 -14.02
C SER A 83 12.47 15.97 -14.67
N LYS A 84 11.80 17.13 -14.69
CA LYS A 84 12.37 18.43 -15.06
C LYS A 84 12.78 19.21 -13.81
#